data_AF-A0A7J8ZFC4-F1
#
_entry.id   AF-A0A7J8ZFC4-F1
#
_cell.length_a   1.000
_cell.length_b   1.000
_cell.length_c   1.000
_cell.angle_alpha   90.00
_cell.angle_beta   90.00
_cell.angle_gamma   90.00
#
_symmetry.space_group_name_H-M   'P 1'
#
loop_
_entity.id
_entity.type
_entity.pdbx_description
1 polymer ?
#
loop_
_entity_poly.entity_id
_entity_poly.type
_entity_poly.pdbx_seq_one_letter_code
_entity_poly.pdbx_strand_id
1 'polypeptide(L)'
;MDVLEKRIVTHLRNCESAHLEDFSNGLSKRFELTPAACVEGVQQLSEAVAYKIVFHDLSHVLWDGLYVGEPSSSRIDPLLQELEQNLLVISETVHDRVRTRIITDIMKASCDGFLLVLLAGGPSRAFSRQDSQIIEDDFKALKDLFWANGDGLPADLIDKFSATV
;
A
#
# COMPACT_ATOMS: atom_id res chain seq x y z
N MET A 1 -3.24 -11.03 -25.50
CA MET A 1 -1.77 -11.12 -25.51
C MET A 1 -1.23 -11.00 -26.92
N ASP A 2 -1.74 -11.76 -27.88
CA ASP A 2 -1.28 -11.81 -29.29
C ASP A 2 -1.25 -10.47 -30.03
N VAL A 3 -2.18 -9.56 -29.74
CA VAL A 3 -2.24 -8.23 -30.39
C VAL A 3 -1.09 -7.33 -29.90
N LEU A 4 -0.74 -7.42 -28.62
CA LEU A 4 0.35 -6.64 -28.03
C LEU A 4 1.70 -7.18 -28.53
N GLU A 5 1.84 -8.50 -28.58
CA GLU A 5 3.02 -9.16 -29.14
C GLU A 5 3.24 -8.78 -30.61
N LYS A 6 2.19 -8.84 -31.44
CA LYS A 6 2.25 -8.38 -32.85
C LYS A 6 2.66 -6.91 -32.97
N ARG A 7 2.18 -6.03 -32.09
CA ARG A 7 2.56 -4.61 -32.08
C ARG A 7 4.03 -4.41 -31.71
N ILE A 8 4.51 -5.11 -30.68
CA ILE A 8 5.91 -5.04 -30.22
C ILE A 8 6.84 -5.53 -31.33
N VAL A 9 6.54 -6.67 -31.96
CA VAL A 9 7.32 -7.20 -33.09
C VAL A 9 7.36 -6.21 -34.27
N THR A 10 6.24 -5.56 -34.56
CA THR A 10 6.17 -4.57 -35.66
C THR A 10 7.02 -3.34 -35.37
N HIS A 11 6.99 -2.81 -34.14
CA HIS A 11 7.81 -1.67 -33.75
C HIS A 11 9.30 -1.98 -33.75
N LEU A 12 9.70 -3.16 -33.26
CA LEU A 12 11.10 -3.58 -33.20
C LEU A 12 11.68 -3.93 -34.58
N ARG A 13 10.86 -4.43 -35.52
CA ARG A 13 11.27 -4.70 -36.91
C ARG A 13 11.72 -3.43 -37.64
N ASN A 14 11.21 -2.27 -37.24
CA ASN A 14 11.54 -0.99 -37.87
C ASN A 14 12.81 -0.35 -37.28
N CYS A 15 13.50 -1.00 -36.34
CA CYS A 15 14.78 -0.53 -35.81
C CYS A 15 15.93 -0.95 -36.72
N GLU A 16 16.85 -0.02 -37.02
CA GLU A 16 18.00 -0.25 -37.91
C GLU A 16 18.96 -1.36 -37.42
N SER A 17 18.87 -1.75 -36.14
CA SER A 17 19.69 -2.80 -35.53
C SER A 17 19.04 -4.19 -35.55
N ALA A 18 17.87 -4.36 -36.18
CA ALA A 18 17.10 -5.59 -36.10
C ALA A 18 17.59 -6.65 -37.11
N HIS A 19 18.15 -7.77 -36.62
CA HIS A 19 18.57 -8.90 -37.46
C HIS A 19 17.47 -9.98 -37.55
N LEU A 20 17.37 -10.66 -38.70
CA LEU A 20 16.36 -11.72 -38.96
C LEU A 20 16.34 -12.84 -37.91
N GLU A 21 17.48 -13.14 -37.29
CA GLU A 21 17.64 -14.17 -36.24
C GLU A 21 17.04 -13.75 -34.88
N ASP A 22 16.88 -12.45 -34.62
CA ASP A 22 16.24 -11.97 -33.38
C ASP A 22 14.74 -12.37 -33.36
N PHE A 23 14.11 -12.52 -34.52
CA PHE A 23 12.68 -12.81 -34.66
C PHE A 23 12.35 -14.31 -34.76
N SER A 24 13.34 -15.20 -34.88
CA SER A 24 13.11 -16.65 -34.82
C SER A 24 13.19 -17.14 -33.38
N ASN A 25 12.12 -16.99 -32.59
CA ASN A 25 12.00 -17.51 -31.22
C ASN A 25 13.05 -16.99 -30.18
N GLY A 26 14.04 -16.21 -30.61
CA GLY A 26 15.12 -15.66 -29.79
C GLY A 26 14.66 -14.48 -28.94
N LEU A 27 13.87 -13.56 -29.49
CA LEU A 27 13.31 -12.44 -28.75
C LEU A 27 12.38 -12.89 -27.60
N SER A 28 11.53 -13.89 -27.86
CA SER A 28 10.64 -14.46 -26.83
C SER A 28 11.44 -15.08 -25.68
N LYS A 29 12.51 -15.83 -25.97
CA LYS A 29 13.45 -16.34 -24.96
C LYS A 29 14.20 -15.24 -24.21
N ARG A 30 14.54 -14.12 -24.86
CA ARG A 30 15.26 -13.00 -24.22
C ARG A 30 14.40 -12.25 -23.21
N PHE A 31 13.09 -12.16 -23.43
CA PHE A 31 12.15 -11.47 -22.54
C PHE A 31 11.27 -12.42 -21.70
N GLU A 32 11.53 -13.72 -21.75
CA GLU A 32 10.72 -14.75 -21.08
C GLU A 32 10.50 -14.47 -19.58
N LEU A 33 11.52 -13.95 -18.89
CA LEU A 33 11.46 -13.61 -17.47
C LEU A 33 10.84 -12.24 -17.18
N THR A 34 10.69 -11.38 -18.19
CA THR A 34 10.28 -9.98 -18.03
C THR A 34 8.89 -9.84 -17.40
N PRO A 35 7.86 -10.61 -17.81
CA PRO A 35 6.55 -10.49 -17.18
C PRO A 35 6.56 -10.79 -15.68
N ALA A 36 7.26 -11.85 -15.26
CA ALA A 36 7.37 -12.23 -13.85
C ALA A 36 8.13 -11.17 -13.05
N ALA A 37 9.26 -10.68 -13.59
CA ALA A 37 10.04 -9.61 -12.97
C ALA A 37 9.23 -8.29 -12.86
N CYS A 38 8.38 -7.98 -13.84
CA CYS A 38 7.48 -6.81 -13.75
C CYS A 38 6.45 -6.98 -12.64
N VAL A 39 5.87 -8.17 -12.47
CA VAL A 39 4.90 -8.44 -11.38
C VAL A 39 5.58 -8.31 -10.02
N GLU A 40 6.78 -8.87 -9.87
CA GLU A 40 7.58 -8.76 -8.65
C GLU A 40 7.98 -7.30 -8.37
N GLY A 41 8.41 -6.55 -9.39
CA GLY A 41 8.76 -5.15 -9.26
C GLY A 41 7.57 -4.29 -8.83
N VAL A 42 6.39 -4.51 -9.40
CA VAL A 42 5.14 -3.86 -8.95
C VAL A 42 4.85 -4.21 -7.49
N GLN A 43 5.06 -5.46 -7.09
CA GLN A 43 4.85 -5.88 -5.72
C GLN A 43 5.77 -5.15 -4.74
N GLN A 44 7.08 -5.16 -4.99
CA GLN A 44 8.07 -4.56 -4.11
C GLN A 44 7.91 -3.04 -4.06
N LEU A 45 7.62 -2.39 -5.18
CA LEU A 45 7.37 -0.94 -5.21
C LEU A 45 6.10 -0.57 -4.45
N SER A 46 5.02 -1.34 -4.60
CA SER A 46 3.77 -1.13 -3.86
C SER A 46 4.00 -1.19 -2.35
N GLU A 47 4.71 -2.20 -1.87
CA GLU A 47 5.06 -2.38 -0.47
C GLU A 47 6.00 -1.26 0.02
N ALA A 48 7.09 -0.99 -0.69
CA ALA A 48 8.05 0.05 -0.31
C ALA A 48 7.41 1.44 -0.24
N VAL A 49 6.53 1.78 -1.19
CA VAL A 49 5.79 3.06 -1.18
C VAL A 49 4.83 3.11 0.02
N ALA A 50 4.12 2.03 0.30
CA ALA A 50 3.20 1.98 1.45
C ALA A 50 3.93 2.25 2.78
N TYR A 51 5.03 1.54 3.04
CA TYR A 51 5.81 1.74 4.26
C TYR A 51 6.49 3.12 4.30
N LYS A 52 6.92 3.67 3.16
CA LYS A 52 7.42 5.05 3.12
C LYS A 52 6.32 6.05 3.51
N ILE A 53 5.11 5.92 2.95
CA ILE A 53 4.01 6.82 3.29
C ILE A 53 3.73 6.76 4.79
N VAL A 54 3.52 5.56 5.33
CA VAL A 54 3.10 5.41 6.73
C VAL A 54 4.19 5.75 7.74
N PHE A 55 5.41 5.21 7.56
CA PHE A 55 6.46 5.32 8.58
C PHE A 55 7.38 6.51 8.41
N HIS A 56 7.50 7.07 7.19
CA HIS A 56 8.33 8.23 6.95
C HIS A 56 7.47 9.49 6.77
N ASP A 57 6.58 9.50 5.78
CA ASP A 57 5.85 10.72 5.41
C ASP A 57 4.82 11.10 6.51
N LEU A 58 4.12 10.11 7.06
CA LEU A 58 3.12 10.28 8.13
C LEU A 58 3.70 10.09 9.55
N SER A 59 5.03 10.02 9.69
CA SER A 59 5.70 9.83 10.99
C SER A 59 5.28 10.84 12.05
N HIS A 60 5.03 12.08 11.65
CA HIS A 60 4.66 13.17 12.55
C HIS A 60 3.26 13.01 13.18
N VAL A 61 2.30 12.41 12.47
CA VAL A 61 0.95 12.10 13.00
C VAL A 61 0.87 10.69 13.59
N LEU A 62 1.66 9.75 13.09
CA LEU A 62 1.74 8.39 13.61
C LEU A 62 2.63 8.28 14.85
N TRP A 63 3.93 8.49 14.68
CA TRP A 63 4.94 8.25 15.71
C TRP A 63 5.10 9.41 16.69
N ASP A 64 4.97 10.66 16.23
CA ASP A 64 5.08 11.83 17.10
C ASP A 64 3.72 12.35 17.61
N GLY A 65 2.61 11.85 17.04
CA GLY A 65 1.25 12.29 17.34
C GLY A 65 0.44 11.29 18.15
N LEU A 66 0.14 10.13 17.56
CA LEU A 66 -0.81 9.16 18.11
C LEU A 66 -0.49 8.75 19.54
N TYR A 67 -1.42 9.00 20.47
CA TYR A 67 -1.37 8.68 21.90
C TYR A 67 -0.24 9.32 22.71
N VAL A 68 0.51 10.29 22.15
CA VAL A 68 1.52 11.01 22.93
C VAL A 68 0.84 11.79 24.06
N GLY A 69 1.30 11.58 25.29
CA GLY A 69 0.68 12.15 26.49
C GLY A 69 -0.44 11.27 27.04
N GLU A 70 -1.65 11.38 26.48
CA GLU A 70 -2.81 10.56 26.89
C GLU A 70 -3.66 10.15 25.69
N PRO A 71 -4.13 8.87 25.62
CA PRO A 71 -4.94 8.38 24.52
C PRO A 71 -6.21 9.19 24.24
N SER A 72 -6.83 9.77 25.28
CA SER A 72 -8.05 10.57 25.17
C SER A 72 -7.87 11.85 24.33
N SER A 73 -6.66 12.43 24.35
CA SER A 73 -6.34 13.75 23.80
C SER A 73 -5.60 13.70 22.47
N SER A 74 -4.87 12.61 22.22
CA SER A 74 -4.01 12.42 21.05
C SER A 74 -4.53 11.24 20.23
N ARG A 75 -5.70 11.42 19.63
CA ARG A 75 -6.46 10.37 18.92
C ARG A 75 -5.93 10.12 17.50
N ILE A 76 -6.50 9.11 16.85
CA ILE A 76 -6.12 8.69 15.48
C ILE A 76 -6.57 9.67 14.39
N ASP A 77 -7.50 10.59 14.66
CA ASP A 77 -8.11 11.46 13.65
C ASP A 77 -7.11 12.19 12.73
N PRO A 78 -6.00 12.78 13.23
CA PRO A 78 -5.01 13.43 12.36
C PRO A 78 -4.36 12.46 11.37
N LEU A 79 -4.04 11.25 11.83
CA LEU A 79 -3.48 10.20 10.97
C LEU A 79 -4.49 9.77 9.90
N LEU A 80 -5.77 9.60 10.26
CA LEU A 80 -6.81 9.22 9.31
C LEU A 80 -7.01 10.29 8.24
N GLN A 81 -7.01 11.57 8.62
CA GLN A 81 -7.17 12.68 7.69
C GLN A 81 -6.05 12.73 6.64
N GLU A 82 -4.80 12.48 7.04
CA GLU A 82 -3.68 12.48 6.09
C GLU A 82 -3.59 11.19 5.28
N LEU A 83 -3.96 10.04 5.86
CA LEU A 83 -4.12 8.80 5.10
C LEU A 83 -5.18 8.96 4.01
N GLU A 84 -6.33 9.56 4.32
CA GLU A 84 -7.40 9.81 3.35
C GLU A 84 -6.92 10.65 2.16
N GLN A 85 -6.14 11.72 2.42
CA GLN A 85 -5.55 12.54 1.37
C GLN A 85 -4.59 11.74 0.49
N ASN A 86 -3.73 10.91 1.09
CA ASN A 86 -2.84 10.03 0.33
C ASN A 86 -3.62 9.01 -0.51
N LEU A 87 -4.68 8.42 0.04
CA LEU A 87 -5.55 7.49 -0.67
C LEU A 87 -6.26 8.16 -1.85
N LEU A 88 -6.71 9.41 -1.70
CA LEU A 88 -7.29 10.19 -2.79
C LEU A 88 -6.29 10.39 -3.92
N VAL A 89 -5.07 10.88 -3.62
CA VAL A 89 -4.02 11.06 -4.63
C VAL A 89 -3.71 9.75 -5.35
N ILE A 90 -3.62 8.63 -4.62
CA ILE A 90 -3.39 7.31 -5.20
C ILE A 90 -4.56 6.90 -6.09
N SER A 91 -5.79 7.17 -5.68
CA SER A 91 -6.98 6.86 -6.47
C SER A 91 -7.00 7.61 -7.81
N GLU A 92 -6.52 8.85 -7.84
CA GLU A 92 -6.52 9.71 -9.02
C GLU A 92 -5.33 9.44 -9.95
N THR A 93 -4.17 9.06 -9.40
CA THR A 93 -2.90 8.99 -10.14
C THR A 93 -2.46 7.58 -10.48
N VAL A 94 -2.82 6.58 -9.66
CA VAL A 94 -2.39 5.19 -9.87
C VAL A 94 -3.40 4.45 -10.76
N HIS A 95 -2.87 3.72 -11.74
CA HIS A 95 -3.66 2.92 -12.67
C HIS A 95 -4.46 1.81 -11.94
N ASP A 96 -5.72 1.60 -12.34
CA ASP A 96 -6.68 0.67 -11.68
C ASP A 96 -6.09 -0.72 -11.38
N ARG A 97 -5.34 -1.29 -12.34
CA ARG A 97 -4.66 -2.60 -12.22
C ARG A 97 -3.73 -2.74 -11.01
N VAL A 98 -3.20 -1.64 -10.47
CA VAL A 98 -2.27 -1.64 -9.33
C VAL A 98 -2.88 -0.95 -8.11
N ARG A 99 -3.89 -0.10 -8.30
CA ARG A 99 -4.52 0.70 -7.24
C ARG A 99 -4.97 -0.13 -6.03
N THR A 100 -5.72 -1.21 -6.24
CA THR A 100 -6.17 -2.08 -5.13
C THR A 100 -4.99 -2.66 -4.35
N ARG A 101 -3.89 -2.98 -5.03
CA ARG A 101 -2.68 -3.53 -4.40
C ARG A 101 -2.01 -2.52 -3.48
N ILE A 102 -1.76 -1.31 -3.99
CA ILE A 102 -1.11 -0.25 -3.20
C ILE A 102 -1.97 0.20 -2.03
N ILE A 103 -3.30 0.30 -2.19
CA ILE A 103 -4.22 0.60 -1.08
C ILE A 103 -4.17 -0.51 -0.03
N THR A 104 -4.14 -1.78 -0.45
CA THR A 104 -4.01 -2.93 0.47
C THR A 104 -2.68 -2.90 1.23
N ASP A 105 -1.57 -2.57 0.57
CA ASP A 105 -0.27 -2.50 1.22
C ASP A 105 -0.18 -1.29 2.17
N ILE A 106 -0.81 -0.15 1.85
CA ILE A 106 -0.95 0.99 2.78
C ILE A 106 -1.77 0.61 4.00
N MET A 107 -2.90 -0.09 3.82
CA MET A 107 -3.70 -0.57 4.95
C MET A 107 -2.88 -1.45 5.89
N LYS A 108 -2.11 -2.41 5.35
CA LYS A 108 -1.22 -3.25 6.16
C LYS A 108 -0.18 -2.43 6.90
N ALA A 109 0.51 -1.53 6.19
CA ALA A 109 1.51 -0.67 6.80
C ALA A 109 0.91 0.21 7.91
N SER A 110 -0.32 0.71 7.74
CA SER A 110 -1.04 1.47 8.76
C SER A 110 -1.41 0.62 9.99
N CYS A 111 -1.87 -0.63 9.79
CA CYS A 111 -2.12 -1.57 10.88
C CYS A 111 -0.82 -1.89 11.64
N ASP A 112 0.28 -2.16 10.93
CA ASP A 112 1.59 -2.40 11.53
C ASP A 112 2.08 -1.17 12.30
N GLY A 113 1.89 0.03 11.74
CA GLY A 113 2.24 1.29 12.37
C GLY A 113 1.45 1.54 13.66
N PHE A 114 0.14 1.28 13.62
CA PHE A 114 -0.73 1.36 14.79
C PHE A 114 -0.28 0.39 15.89
N LEU A 115 0.01 -0.86 15.51
CA LEU A 115 0.53 -1.87 16.44
C LEU A 115 1.89 -1.48 17.01
N LEU A 116 2.79 -0.93 16.19
CA LEU A 116 4.10 -0.46 16.63
C LEU A 116 3.97 0.65 17.66
N VAL A 117 3.04 1.59 17.47
CA VAL A 117 2.76 2.64 18.46
C VAL A 117 2.30 2.04 19.80
N LEU A 118 1.45 1.01 19.76
CA LEU A 118 0.94 0.35 20.98
C LEU A 118 2.03 -0.46 21.71
N LEU A 119 2.86 -1.22 20.97
CA LEU A 119 3.80 -2.17 21.56
C LEU A 119 5.21 -1.60 21.77
N ALA A 120 5.60 -0.61 20.97
CA ALA A 120 6.96 -0.10 20.93
C ALA A 120 7.03 1.44 20.85
N GLY A 121 5.92 2.16 21.03
CA GLY A 121 5.83 3.63 20.91
C GLY A 121 6.63 4.45 21.92
N GLY A 122 7.42 3.82 22.79
CA GLY A 122 8.29 4.50 23.74
C GLY A 122 7.58 5.03 25.00
N PRO A 123 8.32 5.71 25.89
CA PRO A 123 7.84 6.09 27.23
C PRO A 123 6.89 7.30 27.24
N SER A 124 6.67 7.97 26.11
CA SER A 124 5.71 9.08 25.98
C SER A 124 4.25 8.63 25.96
N ARG A 125 4.03 7.32 26.03
CA ARG A 125 2.74 6.65 25.96
C ARG A 125 2.63 5.71 27.15
N ALA A 126 1.53 5.80 27.87
CA ALA A 126 1.21 4.88 28.95
C ALA A 126 -0.25 4.46 28.79
N PHE A 127 -0.47 3.17 28.61
CA PHE A 127 -1.81 2.61 28.42
C PHE A 127 -2.29 1.95 29.71
N SER A 128 -3.56 2.17 30.01
CA SER A 128 -4.31 1.54 31.09
C SER A 128 -5.42 0.67 30.50
N ARG A 129 -6.10 -0.10 31.36
CA ARG A 129 -7.29 -0.87 30.92
C ARG A 129 -8.45 0.04 30.52
N GLN A 130 -8.53 1.27 31.03
CA GLN A 130 -9.58 2.20 30.67
C GLN A 130 -9.45 2.70 29.23
N ASP A 131 -8.24 2.67 28.66
CA ASP A 131 -7.97 3.14 27.31
C ASP A 131 -8.37 2.12 26.23
N SER A 132 -8.73 0.89 26.60
CA SER A 132 -9.02 -0.18 25.63
C SER A 132 -10.13 0.20 24.66
N GLN A 133 -11.20 0.84 25.15
CA GLN A 133 -12.31 1.26 24.29
C GLN A 133 -11.88 2.33 23.29
N ILE A 134 -11.05 3.29 23.72
CA ILE A 134 -10.53 4.35 22.86
C ILE A 134 -9.69 3.74 21.73
N ILE A 135 -8.83 2.78 22.07
CA ILE A 135 -7.95 2.10 21.12
C ILE A 135 -8.76 1.23 20.15
N GLU A 136 -9.78 0.51 20.64
CA GLU A 136 -10.68 -0.30 19.81
C GLU A 136 -11.48 0.57 18.83
N ASP A 137 -12.00 1.71 19.29
CA ASP A 137 -12.74 2.66 18.47
C ASP A 137 -11.83 3.26 17.38
N ASP A 138 -10.60 3.63 17.73
CA ASP A 138 -9.61 4.18 16.80
C ASP A 138 -9.17 3.14 15.75
N PHE A 139 -8.95 1.89 16.17
CA PHE A 139 -8.62 0.81 15.24
C PHE A 139 -9.79 0.50 14.30
N LYS A 140 -11.03 0.58 14.79
CA LYS A 140 -12.21 0.47 13.94
C LYS A 140 -12.27 1.61 12.92
N ALA A 141 -12.04 2.86 13.34
CA ALA A 141 -12.02 4.01 12.44
C ALA A 141 -10.94 3.85 11.34
N LEU A 142 -9.78 3.30 11.69
CA LEU A 142 -8.75 2.95 10.70
C LEU A 142 -9.25 1.95 9.66
N LYS A 143 -9.93 0.88 10.07
CA LYS A 143 -10.53 -0.10 9.15
C LYS A 143 -11.64 0.52 8.29
N ASP A 144 -12.49 1.35 8.89
CA ASP A 144 -13.61 2.01 8.22
C ASP A 144 -13.11 2.96 7.12
N LEU A 145 -11.96 3.62 7.32
CA LEU A 145 -11.29 4.43 6.28
C LEU A 145 -11.01 3.61 5.01
N PHE A 146 -10.42 2.42 5.14
CA PHE A 146 -10.10 1.56 3.99
C PHE A 146 -11.32 0.87 3.39
N TRP A 147 -12.37 0.67 4.20
CA TRP A 147 -13.66 0.16 3.70
C TRP A 147 -14.39 1.22 2.87
N ALA A 148 -14.27 2.50 3.24
CA ALA A 148 -14.83 3.66 2.55
C ALA A 148 -16.33 3.48 2.19
N ASN A 149 -17.15 3.07 3.15
CA ASN A 149 -18.59 2.81 2.97
C ASN A 149 -18.94 1.80 1.86
N GLY A 150 -18.01 0.91 1.51
CA GLY A 150 -18.16 -0.10 0.45
C GLY A 150 -17.52 0.28 -0.89
N ASP A 151 -17.01 1.50 -1.03
CA ASP A 151 -16.32 1.97 -2.24
C ASP A 151 -14.81 1.66 -2.22
N GLY A 152 -14.29 1.19 -1.09
CA GLY A 152 -12.87 0.90 -0.86
C GLY A 152 -12.50 -0.58 -1.02
N LEU A 153 -11.75 -1.11 -0.06
CA LEU A 153 -11.35 -2.52 -0.04
C LEU A 153 -12.50 -3.44 0.41
N PRO A 154 -12.55 -4.69 -0.09
CA PRO A 154 -13.50 -5.69 0.40
C PRO A 154 -13.34 -5.96 1.90
N ALA A 155 -14.44 -6.08 2.63
CA ALA A 155 -14.43 -6.28 4.08
C ALA A 155 -13.66 -7.54 4.52
N ASP A 156 -13.78 -8.64 3.76
CA ASP A 156 -13.05 -9.88 4.00
C ASP A 156 -11.53 -9.70 3.84
N LEU A 157 -11.10 -8.83 2.92
CA LEU A 157 -9.69 -8.47 2.75
C LEU A 157 -9.18 -7.64 3.93
N ILE A 158 -9.98 -6.67 4.38
CA ILE A 158 -9.67 -5.83 5.55
C ILE A 158 -9.56 -6.71 6.79
N ASP A 159 -10.54 -7.57 7.06
CA ASP A 159 -10.53 -8.46 8.22
C ASP A 159 -9.33 -9.42 8.18
N LYS A 160 -9.02 -10.00 7.02
CA LYS A 160 -7.87 -10.88 6.85
C LYS A 160 -6.54 -10.24 7.27
N PHE A 161 -6.32 -8.98 6.91
CA PHE A 161 -5.05 -8.30 7.15
C PHE A 161 -5.05 -7.45 8.43
N SER A 162 -6.21 -7.15 9.01
CA SER A 162 -6.33 -6.48 10.31
C SER A 162 -6.41 -7.45 11.48
N ALA A 163 -6.77 -8.72 11.27
CA ALA A 163 -6.84 -9.76 12.30
C ALA A 163 -5.48 -10.34 12.72
N THR A 164 -4.37 -9.85 12.15
CA THR A 164 -3.02 -10.36 12.49
C THR A 164 -2.45 -9.59 13.69
N VAL A 165 -3.04 -9.81 14.87
CA VAL A 165 -2.40 -9.72 16.19
C VAL A 165 -3.00 -10.78 17.10
#